data_AF-C0B832-F1
#
_entry.id   AF-C0B832-F1
#
_cell.length_a   1.000
_cell.length_b   1.000
_cell.length_c   1.000
_cell.angle_alpha   90.00
_cell.angle_beta   90.00
_cell.angle_gamma   90.00
#
_symmetry.space_group_name_H-M   'P 1'
#
loop_
_entity.id
_entity.type
_entity.pdbx_description
1 polymer ?
#
loop_
_entity_poly.entity_id
_entity_poly.type
_entity_poly.pdbx_seq_one_letter_code
_entity_poly.pdbx_strand_id
1 'polypeptide(L)'
;MNKYPKKDLKNMISSIKTQYKNMASYYNLDFADFLKQYMNMDEETFNSKATQAAKDQVKANLAADLIIEKAKIDVSDKTLEKKYKEYAKAYGYEDVDALKKALEDAGNLENLEKTARLDIVEDWVADNCKQVKSTSSDSSKSGSNSTGSTGSTENTK
;
A
#
# COMPACT_ATOMS: atom_id res chain seq x y z
N MET A 1 29.67 -2.48 -7.08
CA MET A 1 28.51 -1.71 -7.58
C MET A 1 27.30 -2.64 -7.57
N ASN A 2 26.38 -2.46 -6.63
CA ASN A 2 25.14 -3.24 -6.59
C ASN A 2 24.30 -2.88 -7.81
N LYS A 3 24.43 -3.70 -8.85
CA LYS A 3 23.62 -3.56 -10.06
C LYS A 3 22.19 -3.83 -9.65
N TYR A 4 21.37 -2.79 -9.75
CA TYR A 4 19.93 -2.86 -9.49
C TYR A 4 19.33 -4.13 -10.11
N PRO A 5 18.60 -4.97 -9.36
CA PRO A 5 18.24 -6.31 -9.80
C PRO A 5 17.18 -6.24 -10.91
N LYS A 6 17.66 -6.28 -12.16
CA LYS A 6 16.82 -6.13 -13.35
C LYS A 6 15.75 -7.21 -13.47
N LYS A 7 16.01 -8.42 -12.94
CA LYS A 7 15.05 -9.52 -12.91
C LYS A 7 13.88 -9.18 -11.98
N ASP A 8 14.18 -8.75 -10.74
CA ASP A 8 13.16 -8.41 -9.75
C ASP A 8 12.30 -7.23 -10.21
N LEU A 9 12.89 -6.23 -10.86
CA LEU A 9 12.13 -5.14 -11.45
C LEU A 9 11.20 -5.59 -12.57
N LYS A 10 11.67 -6.45 -13.47
CA LYS A 10 10.82 -6.99 -14.55
C LYS A 10 9.66 -7.81 -13.98
N ASN A 11 9.94 -8.67 -13.00
CA ASN A 11 8.93 -9.47 -12.33
C ASN A 11 7.89 -8.56 -11.63
N MET A 12 8.34 -7.54 -10.91
CA MET A 12 7.45 -6.61 -10.21
C MET A 12 6.57 -5.80 -11.18
N ILE A 13 7.14 -5.27 -12.28
CA ILE A 13 6.35 -4.60 -13.33
C ILE A 13 5.31 -5.56 -13.92
N SER A 14 5.70 -6.81 -14.18
CA SER A 14 4.80 -7.83 -14.72
C SER A 14 3.67 -8.15 -13.75
N SER A 15 3.98 -8.32 -12.46
CA SER A 15 3.00 -8.59 -11.41
C SER A 15 2.01 -7.44 -11.27
N ILE A 16 2.46 -6.18 -11.20
CA ILE A 16 1.59 -5.00 -11.15
C ILE A 16 0.65 -4.97 -12.37
N LYS A 17 1.17 -5.23 -13.57
CA LYS A 17 0.35 -5.30 -14.80
C LYS A 17 -0.70 -6.41 -14.74
N THR A 18 -0.29 -7.62 -14.33
CA THR A 18 -1.20 -8.77 -14.23
C THR A 18 -2.32 -8.50 -13.24
N GLN A 19 -2.01 -7.94 -12.07
CA GLN A 19 -3.02 -7.59 -11.06
C GLN A 19 -4.08 -6.64 -11.63
N TYR A 20 -3.67 -5.56 -12.29
CA TYR A 20 -4.64 -4.61 -12.86
C TYR A 20 -5.42 -5.21 -14.06
N LYS A 21 -4.80 -6.09 -14.85
CA LYS A 21 -5.51 -6.82 -15.92
C LYS A 21 -6.55 -7.80 -15.36
N ASN A 22 -6.25 -8.45 -14.24
CA ASN A 22 -7.21 -9.30 -13.55
C ASN A 22 -8.37 -8.48 -12.98
N MET A 23 -8.09 -7.28 -12.44
CA MET A 23 -9.14 -6.35 -12.02
C MET A 23 -9.99 -5.87 -13.20
N ALA A 24 -9.39 -5.50 -14.33
CA ALA A 24 -10.13 -5.13 -15.54
C ALA A 24 -11.05 -6.27 -16.01
N SER A 25 -10.52 -7.49 -16.06
CA SER A 25 -11.29 -8.71 -16.40
C SER A 25 -12.46 -8.94 -15.43
N TYR A 26 -12.25 -8.70 -14.13
CA TYR A 26 -13.32 -8.82 -13.13
C TYR A 26 -14.49 -7.85 -13.40
N TYR A 27 -14.20 -6.65 -13.90
CA TYR A 27 -15.23 -5.69 -14.31
C TYR A 27 -15.75 -5.89 -15.74
N ASN A 28 -15.33 -6.97 -16.42
CA ASN A 28 -15.61 -7.23 -17.85
C ASN A 28 -15.20 -6.07 -18.77
N LEU A 29 -14.13 -5.36 -18.41
CA LEU A 29 -13.56 -4.29 -19.20
C LEU A 29 -12.24 -4.73 -19.81
N ASP A 30 -11.89 -4.15 -20.95
CA ASP A 30 -10.51 -4.20 -21.39
C ASP A 30 -9.62 -3.36 -20.44
N PHE A 31 -8.32 -3.58 -20.52
CA PHE A 31 -7.38 -2.92 -19.63
C PHE A 31 -7.35 -1.39 -19.82
N ALA A 32 -7.48 -0.91 -21.06
CA ALA A 32 -7.41 0.51 -21.37
C ALA A 32 -8.64 1.28 -20.85
N ASP A 33 -9.82 0.72 -21.01
CA ASP A 33 -11.09 1.25 -20.53
C ASP A 33 -11.15 1.21 -19.01
N PHE A 34 -10.67 0.12 -18.39
CA PHE A 34 -10.53 0.07 -16.93
C PHE A 34 -9.67 1.22 -16.39
N LEU A 35 -8.50 1.46 -16.99
CA LEU A 35 -7.62 2.56 -16.57
C LEU A 35 -8.27 3.94 -16.78
N LYS A 36 -8.95 4.17 -17.91
CA LYS A 36 -9.64 5.44 -18.15
C LYS A 36 -10.79 5.65 -17.16
N GLN A 37 -11.63 4.64 -16.97
CA GLN A 37 -12.86 4.75 -16.20
C GLN A 37 -12.61 4.82 -14.69
N TYR A 38 -11.70 3.99 -14.16
CA TYR A 38 -11.47 3.89 -12.71
C TYR A 38 -10.22 4.61 -12.23
N MET A 39 -9.24 4.83 -13.11
CA MET A 39 -7.95 5.40 -12.74
C MET A 39 -7.67 6.77 -13.39
N ASN A 40 -8.55 7.23 -14.29
CA ASN A 40 -8.42 8.47 -15.04
C ASN A 40 -7.01 8.63 -15.67
N MET A 41 -6.49 7.52 -16.22
CA MET A 41 -5.16 7.48 -16.86
C MET A 41 -5.15 6.58 -18.08
N ASP A 42 -4.19 6.80 -18.97
CA ASP A 42 -3.92 5.91 -20.11
C ASP A 42 -2.86 4.85 -19.78
N GLU A 43 -2.66 3.91 -20.71
CA GLU A 43 -1.69 2.82 -20.55
C GLU A 43 -0.24 3.32 -20.45
N GLU A 44 0.13 4.41 -21.13
CA GLU A 44 1.49 4.96 -21.07
C GLU A 44 1.80 5.50 -19.67
N THR A 45 0.88 6.30 -19.13
CA THR A 45 0.94 6.86 -17.78
C THR A 45 0.96 5.73 -16.76
N PHE A 46 0.11 4.71 -16.93
CA PHE A 46 0.14 3.52 -16.09
C PHE A 46 1.50 2.82 -16.14
N ASN A 47 2.06 2.58 -17.33
CA ASN A 47 3.34 1.90 -17.49
C ASN A 47 4.49 2.66 -16.80
N SER A 48 4.47 3.99 -16.88
CA SER A 48 5.43 4.85 -16.18
C SER A 48 5.30 4.71 -14.67
N LYS A 49 4.07 4.83 -14.13
CA LYS A 49 3.79 4.68 -12.69
C LYS A 49 4.11 3.28 -12.17
N ALA A 50 3.73 2.22 -12.89
CA ALA A 50 4.05 0.84 -12.55
C ALA A 50 5.56 0.60 -12.52
N THR A 51 6.31 1.19 -13.47
CA THR A 51 7.78 1.12 -13.48
C THR A 51 8.39 1.82 -12.27
N GLN A 52 7.86 2.99 -11.90
CA GLN A 52 8.36 3.72 -10.74
C GLN A 52 8.03 3.01 -9.44
N ALA A 53 6.78 2.56 -9.26
CA ALA A 53 6.35 1.77 -8.10
C ALA A 53 7.19 0.49 -7.96
N ALA A 54 7.46 -0.21 -9.06
CA ALA A 54 8.31 -1.38 -9.05
C ALA A 54 9.76 -1.05 -8.65
N LYS A 55 10.28 0.12 -9.06
CA LYS A 55 11.60 0.60 -8.62
C LYS A 55 11.68 0.87 -7.14
N ASP A 56 10.67 1.56 -6.62
CA ASP A 56 10.60 1.93 -5.22
C ASP A 56 10.43 0.69 -4.34
N GLN A 57 9.58 -0.27 -4.75
CA GLN A 57 9.40 -1.54 -4.04
C GLN A 57 10.67 -2.38 -4.01
N VAL A 58 11.37 -2.52 -5.14
CA VAL A 58 12.65 -3.25 -5.17
C VAL A 58 13.69 -2.58 -4.27
N LYS A 59 13.72 -1.25 -4.26
CA LYS A 59 14.62 -0.49 -3.37
C LYS A 59 14.26 -0.69 -1.89
N ALA A 60 12.97 -0.69 -1.55
CA ALA A 60 12.48 -0.96 -0.20
C ALA A 60 12.85 -2.36 0.26
N ASN A 61 12.64 -3.37 -0.59
CA ASN A 61 13.01 -4.76 -0.29
C ASN A 61 14.52 -4.91 -0.04
N LEU A 62 15.37 -4.29 -0.88
CA LEU A 62 16.82 -4.30 -0.68
C LEU A 62 17.23 -3.59 0.62
N ALA A 63 16.55 -2.49 0.99
CA ALA A 63 16.80 -1.80 2.24
C ALA A 63 16.38 -2.67 3.44
N ALA A 64 15.23 -3.34 3.36
CA ALA A 64 14.75 -4.26 4.38
C ALA A 64 15.74 -5.41 4.59
N ASP A 65 16.21 -6.06 3.52
CA ASP A 65 17.21 -7.13 3.59
C ASP A 65 18.50 -6.68 4.29
N LEU A 66 18.99 -5.48 3.94
CA LEU A 66 20.18 -4.90 4.57
C LEU A 66 19.96 -4.59 6.06
N ILE A 67 18.77 -4.13 6.45
CA ILE A 67 18.44 -3.85 7.85
C ILE A 67 18.30 -5.16 8.62
N ILE A 68 17.62 -6.17 8.08
CA ILE A 68 17.50 -7.51 8.66
C ILE A 68 18.89 -8.08 8.95
N GLU A 69 19.80 -8.02 7.98
CA GLU A 69 21.17 -8.52 8.13
C GLU A 69 21.94 -7.76 9.23
N LYS A 70 21.90 -6.42 9.20
CA LYS A 70 22.71 -5.59 10.11
C LYS A 70 22.17 -5.53 11.53
N ALA A 71 20.85 -5.40 11.68
CA ALA A 71 20.19 -5.37 12.98
C ALA A 71 19.89 -6.77 13.54
N LYS A 72 20.16 -7.83 12.75
CA LYS A 72 19.90 -9.23 13.10
C LYS A 72 18.44 -9.45 13.50
N ILE A 73 17.53 -8.88 12.72
CA ILE A 73 16.09 -9.01 12.95
C ILE A 73 15.68 -10.46 12.67
N ASP A 74 14.89 -11.05 13.56
CA ASP A 74 14.38 -12.41 13.37
C ASP A 74 13.34 -12.44 12.24
N VAL A 75 13.69 -13.11 11.15
CA VAL A 75 12.81 -13.40 10.00
C VAL A 75 12.70 -14.91 9.77
N SER A 76 12.79 -15.70 10.83
CA SER A 76 12.60 -17.16 10.77
C SER A 76 11.20 -17.53 10.26
N ASP A 77 11.05 -18.76 9.77
CA ASP A 77 9.77 -19.31 9.32
C ASP A 77 8.65 -19.14 10.37
N LYS A 78 9.00 -19.26 11.66
CA LYS A 78 8.05 -19.05 12.77
C LYS A 78 7.55 -17.61 12.84
N THR A 79 8.41 -16.64 12.58
CA THR A 79 8.05 -15.21 12.61
C THR A 79 7.29 -14.82 11.35
N LEU A 80 7.68 -15.33 10.18
CA LEU A 80 6.92 -15.17 8.94
C LEU A 80 5.51 -15.78 9.04
N GLU A 81 5.40 -16.99 9.59
CA GLU A 81 4.12 -17.67 9.77
C GLU A 81 3.16 -16.91 10.70
N LYS A 82 3.68 -16.21 11.72
CA LYS A 82 2.87 -15.31 12.55
C LYS A 82 2.33 -14.13 11.72
N LYS A 83 3.18 -13.49 10.91
CA LYS A 83 2.75 -12.41 10.00
C LYS A 83 1.70 -12.90 9.00
N TYR A 84 1.86 -14.10 8.44
CA TYR A 84 0.85 -14.66 7.53
C TYR A 84 -0.49 -14.91 8.23
N LYS A 85 -0.49 -15.34 9.49
CA LYS A 85 -1.73 -15.48 10.28
C LYS A 85 -2.39 -14.14 10.54
N GLU A 86 -1.60 -13.09 10.81
CA GLU A 86 -2.10 -11.72 10.93
C GLU A 86 -2.74 -11.25 9.62
N TYR A 87 -2.10 -11.48 8.48
CA TYR A 87 -2.66 -11.16 7.16
C TYR A 87 -3.93 -11.94 6.85
N ALA A 88 -3.94 -13.26 7.09
CA ALA A 88 -5.12 -14.09 6.86
C ALA A 88 -6.32 -13.55 7.65
N LYS A 89 -6.10 -13.26 8.94
CA LYS A 89 -7.13 -12.66 9.81
C LYS A 89 -7.55 -11.26 9.35
N ALA A 90 -6.61 -10.40 9.00
CA ALA A 90 -6.88 -9.02 8.59
C ALA A 90 -7.65 -8.95 7.26
N TYR A 91 -7.37 -9.86 6.34
CA TYR A 91 -8.02 -9.94 5.03
C TYR A 91 -9.25 -10.86 5.01
N GLY A 92 -9.59 -11.49 6.14
CA GLY A 92 -10.79 -12.32 6.27
C GLY A 92 -10.68 -13.71 5.63
N TYR A 93 -9.47 -14.23 5.44
CA TYR A 93 -9.25 -15.62 5.05
C TYR A 93 -9.41 -16.55 6.26
N GLU A 94 -9.86 -17.78 6.01
CA GLU A 94 -10.03 -18.82 7.03
C GLU A 94 -8.70 -19.14 7.73
N ASP A 95 -7.62 -19.28 6.95
CA ASP A 95 -6.28 -19.57 7.43
C ASP A 95 -5.21 -19.09 6.44
N VAL A 96 -3.95 -19.40 6.77
CA VAL A 96 -2.78 -19.07 5.96
C VAL A 96 -2.77 -19.79 4.62
N ASP A 97 -3.32 -21.01 4.55
CA ASP A 97 -3.31 -21.80 3.32
C ASP A 97 -4.34 -21.24 2.33
N ALA A 98 -5.51 -20.82 2.81
CA ALA A 98 -6.50 -20.09 2.02
C ALA A 98 -5.93 -18.77 1.46
N LEU A 99 -5.20 -18.01 2.28
CA LEU A 99 -4.48 -16.81 1.83
C LEU A 99 -3.45 -17.14 0.75
N LYS A 100 -2.58 -18.13 0.98
CA LYS A 100 -1.52 -18.52 0.02
C LYS A 100 -2.11 -18.98 -1.30
N LYS A 101 -3.17 -19.79 -1.26
CA LYS A 101 -3.89 -20.26 -2.45
C LYS A 101 -4.48 -19.11 -3.25
N ALA A 102 -5.15 -18.16 -2.59
CA ALA A 102 -5.69 -16.98 -3.28
C ALA A 102 -4.58 -16.13 -3.92
N LEU A 103 -3.44 -15.99 -3.26
CA LEU A 103 -2.28 -15.30 -3.82
C LEU A 103 -1.62 -16.07 -4.96
N GLU A 104 -1.60 -17.40 -4.91
CA GLU A 104 -1.11 -18.25 -5.99
C GLU A 104 -2.00 -18.14 -7.23
N ASP A 105 -3.32 -18.24 -7.06
CA ASP A 105 -4.32 -18.06 -8.12
C ASP A 105 -4.22 -16.66 -8.76
N ALA A 106 -3.86 -15.65 -7.96
CA ALA A 106 -3.61 -14.28 -8.42
C ALA A 106 -2.21 -14.05 -9.01
N GLY A 107 -1.32 -15.06 -9.01
CA GLY A 107 0.06 -14.94 -9.50
C GLY A 107 0.96 -14.05 -8.65
N ASN A 108 0.70 -14.00 -7.34
CA ASN A 108 1.26 -13.02 -6.40
C ASN A 108 1.88 -13.65 -5.14
N LEU A 109 1.92 -14.98 -5.04
CA LEU A 109 2.47 -15.69 -3.88
C LEU A 109 3.94 -15.31 -3.60
N GLU A 110 4.74 -15.03 -4.64
CA GLU A 110 6.15 -14.63 -4.51
C GLU A 110 6.37 -13.30 -3.77
N ASN A 111 5.32 -12.48 -3.64
CA ASN A 111 5.37 -11.21 -2.92
C ASN A 111 5.06 -11.35 -1.43
N LEU A 112 4.41 -12.45 -1.02
CA LEU A 112 3.97 -12.65 0.37
C LEU A 112 5.12 -12.55 1.38
N GLU A 113 6.22 -13.28 1.14
CA GLU A 113 7.38 -13.25 2.03
C GLU A 113 8.07 -11.89 2.01
N LYS A 114 8.16 -11.24 0.84
CA LYS A 114 8.81 -9.92 0.71
C LYS A 114 8.03 -8.85 1.49
N THR A 115 6.71 -8.87 1.40
CA THR A 115 5.84 -7.99 2.20
C THR A 115 6.00 -8.28 3.68
N ALA A 116 5.98 -9.54 4.10
CA ALA A 116 6.19 -9.88 5.52
C ALA A 116 7.55 -9.42 6.06
N ARG A 117 8.62 -9.59 5.30
CA ARG A 117 9.96 -9.09 5.67
C ARG A 117 9.98 -7.56 5.80
N LEU A 118 9.34 -6.86 4.87
CA LEU A 118 9.25 -5.40 4.91
C LEU A 118 8.46 -4.95 6.15
N ASP A 119 7.29 -5.51 6.42
CA ASP A 119 6.47 -5.18 7.59
C ASP A 119 7.22 -5.44 8.91
N ILE A 120 7.95 -6.56 9.00
CA ILE A 120 8.80 -6.85 10.17
C ILE A 120 9.88 -5.78 10.37
N VAL A 121 10.49 -5.30 9.28
CA VAL A 121 11.47 -4.21 9.34
C VAL A 121 10.80 -2.89 9.72
N GLU A 122 9.62 -2.59 9.18
CA GLU A 122 8.87 -1.38 9.50
C GLU A 122 8.50 -1.34 10.99
N ASP A 123 8.01 -2.45 11.56
CA ASP A 123 7.75 -2.59 13.00
C ASP A 123 9.03 -2.37 13.81
N TRP A 124 10.13 -3.01 13.42
CA TRP A 124 11.41 -2.84 14.10
C TRP A 124 11.90 -1.39 14.02
N VAL A 125 11.80 -0.73 12.87
CA VAL A 125 12.20 0.67 12.70
C VAL A 125 11.31 1.58 13.55
N ALA A 126 10.01 1.33 13.61
CA ALA A 126 9.09 2.09 14.45
C ALA A 126 9.50 2.04 15.94
N ASP A 127 9.88 0.86 16.43
CA ASP A 127 10.30 0.63 17.81
C ASP A 127 11.72 1.13 18.13
N ASN A 128 12.61 1.19 17.13
CA ASN A 128 14.04 1.47 17.34
C ASN A 128 14.48 2.86 16.84
N CYS A 129 13.65 3.58 16.09
CA CYS A 129 13.97 4.94 15.65
C CYS A 129 13.69 5.98 16.74
N LYS A 130 14.43 7.10 16.69
CA LYS A 130 14.12 8.27 17.52
C LYS A 130 12.88 8.97 16.96
N GLN A 131 11.73 8.70 17.55
CA GLN A 131 10.48 9.36 17.18
C GLN A 131 10.49 10.82 17.65
N VAL A 132 10.19 11.75 16.73
CA VAL A 132 9.93 13.16 17.08
C VAL A 132 8.42 13.36 17.21
N LYS A 133 7.98 14.07 18.26
CA LYS A 133 6.55 14.41 18.43
C LYS A 133 6.05 15.14 17.20
N SER A 134 4.98 14.64 16.58
CA SER A 134 4.26 15.35 15.54
C SER A 134 3.73 16.66 16.11
N THR A 135 4.22 17.79 15.62
CA THR A 135 3.57 19.09 15.84
C THR A 135 2.34 19.13 14.94
N SER A 136 1.23 18.55 15.38
CA SER A 136 -0.06 18.91 14.80
C SER A 136 -0.29 20.38 15.10
N SER A 137 -0.07 21.24 14.10
CA SER A 137 -0.64 22.57 14.09
C SER A 137 -2.15 22.38 13.94
N ASP A 138 -2.83 22.43 15.08
CA ASP A 138 -4.27 22.52 15.22
C ASP A 138 -4.78 23.74 14.43
N SER A 139 -5.24 23.52 13.20
CA SER A 139 -5.89 24.54 12.38
C SER A 139 -7.41 24.50 12.56
N SER A 140 -7.88 24.42 13.81
CA SER A 140 -9.27 24.67 14.16
C SER A 140 -9.51 26.15 14.45
N LYS A 141 -9.43 27.02 13.42
CA LYS A 141 -10.06 28.34 13.51
C LYS A 141 -11.53 28.22 13.12
N SER A 142 -12.33 27.74 14.08
CA SER A 142 -13.78 27.88 14.08
C SER A 142 -14.13 29.37 14.13
N GLY A 143 -14.36 29.96 12.97
CA GLY A 143 -14.96 31.29 12.85
C GLY A 143 -16.47 31.17 13.07
N SER A 144 -16.89 31.16 14.33
CA SER A 144 -18.27 31.53 14.69
C SER A 144 -18.50 32.97 14.25
N ASN A 145 -19.31 33.19 13.22
CA ASN A 145 -19.97 34.48 13.03
C ASN A 145 -21.46 34.31 13.30
N SER A 146 -21.79 34.37 14.59
CA SER A 146 -23.13 34.71 15.06
C SER A 146 -23.47 36.11 14.56
N THR A 147 -24.43 36.21 13.64
CA THR A 147 -25.24 37.42 13.48
C THR A 147 -26.69 37.04 13.72
N GLY A 148 -27.09 37.12 14.97
CA GLY A 148 -28.49 37.29 15.32
C GLY A 148 -28.94 38.66 14.83
N SER A 149 -30.01 38.69 14.06
CA SER A 149 -30.83 39.89 13.89
C SER A 149 -32.17 39.62 14.56
N THR A 150 -32.36 40.29 15.68
CA THR A 150 -33.58 40.42 16.47
C THR A 150 -34.69 41.07 15.67
N GLY A 151 -35.94 40.66 15.92
CA GLY A 151 -37.13 41.09 15.18
C GLY A 151 -37.78 42.41 15.61
N SER A 152 -38.98 42.59 15.03
CA SER A 152 -40.03 43.60 15.27
C SER A 152 -39.73 44.99 14.70
N THR A 153 -40.58 45.69 13.94
CA THR A 153 -42.03 46.00 14.05
C THR A 153 -42.56 46.45 12.67
N GLU A 154 -43.75 46.01 12.23
CA GLU A 154 -45.02 46.79 12.24
C GLU A 154 -44.99 48.12 11.44
N ASN A 155 -45.70 48.18 10.28
CA ASN A 155 -46.74 49.18 9.97
C ASN A 155 -47.20 49.20 8.49
N THR A 156 -48.50 48.96 8.32
CA THR A 156 -49.48 49.83 7.62
C THR A 156 -49.28 50.19 6.13
N LYS A 157 -50.09 49.60 5.23
CA LYS A 157 -51.34 50.18 4.68
C LYS A 157 -51.96 49.26 3.63
#